data_AF-A0A705R8V0-F1
#
_entry.id   AF-A0A705R8V0-F1
#
_cell.length_a   1.000
_cell.length_b   1.000
_cell.length_c   1.000
_cell.angle_alpha   90.00
_cell.angle_beta   90.00
_cell.angle_gamma   90.00
#
_symmetry.space_group_name_H-M   'P 1'
#
loop_
_entity.id
_entity.type
_entity.pdbx_description
1 polymer ?
#
loop_
_entity_poly.entity_id
_entity_poly.type
_entity_poly.pdbx_seq_one_letter_code
_entity_poly.pdbx_strand_id
1 'polypeptide(L)'
;AGHTDDFPYANGEKGYSNWELSADRANASRRELVAGGLDNGKVLRVVGMAATMRLSDRGPDDAINRRISLLVLNKQAEQAILHENAESQNEPVSVLQQPAAAPPASVPTSPKAEPR
;
A
#
# COMPACT_ATOMS: atom_id res chain seq x y z
N ALA A 1 -9.08 4.53 7.22
CA ALA A 1 -7.61 4.61 7.11
C ALA A 1 -7.08 5.47 8.25
N GLY A 2 -5.98 5.07 8.88
CA GLY A 2 -5.30 5.86 9.90
C GLY A 2 -4.07 6.55 9.33
N HIS A 3 -3.86 7.79 9.76
CA HIS A 3 -2.71 8.60 9.39
C HIS A 3 -2.05 9.15 10.66
N THR A 4 -0.73 9.16 10.68
CA THR A 4 0.10 9.74 11.73
C THR A 4 0.99 10.83 11.14
N ASP A 5 1.65 11.60 11.99
CA ASP A 5 2.70 12.50 11.55
C ASP A 5 4.02 11.73 11.31
N ASP A 6 5.04 12.49 10.91
CA ASP A 6 6.39 12.01 10.61
C ASP A 6 7.34 12.11 11.82
N PHE A 7 6.84 12.44 13.02
CA PHE A 7 7.66 12.35 14.22
C PHE A 7 7.98 10.87 14.47
N PRO A 8 9.27 10.50 14.64
CA PRO A 8 9.63 9.13 14.91
C PRO A 8 8.92 8.65 16.18
N TYR A 9 8.15 7.56 16.06
CA TYR A 9 7.69 6.85 17.24
C TYR A 9 8.90 6.30 17.99
N ALA A 10 8.83 6.22 19.32
CA ALA A 10 9.98 6.08 20.22
C ALA A 10 10.99 4.96 19.86
N ASN A 11 10.57 3.90 19.16
CA ASN A 11 11.40 2.76 18.79
C ASN A 11 11.86 2.74 17.31
N GLY A 12 11.52 3.76 16.52
CA GLY A 12 11.84 3.83 15.09
C GLY A 12 11.18 2.70 14.27
N GLU A 13 11.71 2.42 13.08
CA GLU A 13 11.12 1.45 12.12
C GLU A 13 11.47 -0.02 12.39
N LYS A 14 12.40 -0.30 13.31
CA LYS A 14 12.80 -1.69 13.64
C LYS A 14 11.84 -2.37 14.61
N GLY A 15 10.89 -1.62 15.16
CA GLY A 15 9.87 -2.12 16.08
C GLY A 15 8.55 -1.39 15.81
N TYR A 16 7.78 -1.15 16.86
CA TYR A 16 6.54 -0.39 16.73
C TYR A 16 6.83 1.02 16.23
N SER A 17 6.23 1.37 15.11
CA SER A 17 6.46 2.59 14.36
C SER A 17 5.15 3.30 14.05
N ASN A 18 5.24 4.35 13.24
CA ASN A 18 4.07 5.03 12.72
C ASN A 18 3.22 4.13 11.80
N TRP A 19 3.78 3.05 11.25
CA TRP A 19 3.01 2.04 10.52
C TRP A 19 2.02 1.34 11.45
N GLU A 20 2.51 0.72 12.52
CA GLU A 20 1.69 0.00 13.49
C GLU A 20 0.69 0.95 14.17
N LEU A 21 1.15 2.14 14.58
CA LEU A 21 0.30 3.15 15.21
C LEU A 21 -0.87 3.55 14.31
N SER A 22 -0.61 3.76 13.03
CA SER A 22 -1.65 4.19 12.09
C SER A 22 -2.71 3.09 11.86
N ALA A 23 -2.29 1.82 11.77
CA ALA A 23 -3.19 0.68 11.63
C ALA A 23 -4.00 0.42 12.92
N ASP A 24 -3.35 0.50 14.07
CA ASP A 24 -3.98 0.30 15.38
C ASP A 24 -5.02 1.37 15.68
N ARG A 25 -4.73 2.64 15.40
CA ARG A 25 -5.71 3.72 15.55
C ARG A 25 -6.90 3.53 14.63
N ALA A 26 -6.68 3.09 13.38
CA ALA A 26 -7.77 2.80 12.46
C ALA A 26 -8.65 1.63 12.95
N ASN A 27 -8.05 0.58 13.52
CA ASN A 27 -8.78 -0.52 14.14
C ASN A 27 -9.48 -0.12 15.44
N ALA A 28 -8.88 0.76 16.25
CA ALA A 28 -9.54 1.32 17.43
C ALA A 28 -10.81 2.06 17.02
N SER A 29 -10.74 2.96 16.04
CA SER A 29 -11.92 3.65 15.51
C SER A 29 -12.98 2.68 14.96
N ARG A 30 -12.57 1.59 14.29
CA ARG A 30 -13.49 0.53 13.85
C ARG A 30 -14.26 -0.08 15.02
N ARG A 31 -13.58 -0.39 16.13
CA ARG A 31 -14.22 -0.96 17.33
C ARG A 31 -15.22 0.00 17.96
N GLU A 32 -14.88 1.29 18.04
CA GLU A 32 -15.79 2.32 18.56
C GLU A 32 -17.04 2.47 17.68
N LEU A 33 -16.91 2.40 16.35
CA LEU A 33 -18.07 2.45 15.45
C LEU A 33 -19.00 1.24 15.64
N VAL A 34 -18.43 0.05 15.80
CA VAL A 34 -19.21 -1.17 16.08
C VAL A 34 -19.90 -1.07 17.44
N ALA A 35 -19.20 -0.58 18.46
CA ALA A 35 -19.79 -0.32 19.78
C ALA A 35 -20.94 0.72 19.71
N GLY A 36 -20.84 1.68 18.79
CA GLY A 36 -21.89 2.66 18.48
C GLY A 36 -23.05 2.12 17.63
N GLY A 37 -23.06 0.82 17.27
CA GLY A 37 -24.16 0.18 16.55
C GLY A 37 -23.95 0.02 15.03
N LEU A 38 -22.74 0.22 14.51
CA LEU A 38 -22.44 -0.12 13.11
C LEU A 38 -22.48 -1.64 12.92
N ASP A 39 -23.25 -2.11 11.94
CA ASP A 39 -23.38 -3.55 11.66
C ASP A 39 -22.03 -4.23 11.38
N ASN A 40 -21.87 -5.43 11.93
CA ASN A 40 -20.75 -6.31 11.64
C ASN A 40 -20.77 -6.68 10.14
N GLY A 41 -19.77 -6.22 9.38
CA GLY A 41 -19.66 -6.42 7.93
C GLY A 41 -19.71 -5.14 7.09
N LYS A 42 -20.04 -3.98 7.67
CA LYS A 42 -20.01 -2.68 6.94
C LYS A 42 -18.61 -2.14 6.68
N VAL A 43 -17.60 -2.67 7.37
CA VAL A 43 -16.20 -2.25 7.19
C VAL A 43 -15.49 -3.26 6.29
N LEU A 44 -15.20 -2.85 5.06
CA LEU A 44 -14.55 -3.70 4.07
C LEU A 44 -13.04 -3.87 4.32
N ARG A 45 -12.34 -2.79 4.66
CA ARG A 45 -10.89 -2.82 4.92
C ARG A 45 -10.44 -1.76 5.93
N VAL A 46 -9.33 -2.05 6.60
CA VAL A 46 -8.59 -1.12 7.46
C VAL A 46 -7.21 -0.91 6.83
N VAL A 47 -6.71 0.33 6.84
CA VAL A 47 -5.44 0.71 6.22
C VAL A 47 -4.67 1.62 7.17
N GLY A 48 -3.40 1.31 7.41
CA GLY A 48 -2.44 2.19 8.08
C GLY A 48 -1.52 2.85 7.05
N MET A 49 -1.44 4.18 7.07
CA MET A 49 -0.67 4.96 6.09
C MET A 49 0.58 5.62 6.68
N ALA A 50 0.84 5.46 7.99
CA ALA A 50 1.89 6.19 8.70
C ALA A 50 1.89 7.69 8.35
N ALA A 51 3.07 8.25 8.05
CA ALA A 51 3.30 9.63 7.63
C ALA A 51 3.30 9.84 6.10
N THR A 52 3.00 8.81 5.31
CA THR A 52 3.23 8.84 3.85
C THR A 52 2.30 9.81 3.10
N MET A 53 1.13 10.11 3.65
CA MET A 53 0.15 11.05 3.10
C MET A 53 0.05 12.34 3.94
N ARG A 54 1.19 13.00 4.11
CA ARG A 54 1.30 14.31 4.77
C ARG A 54 0.64 15.41 3.94
N LEU A 55 -0.11 16.28 4.62
CA LEU A 55 -0.84 17.41 4.03
C LEU A 55 -0.17 18.75 4.34
N SER A 56 0.53 18.83 5.47
CA SER A 56 1.36 19.98 5.87
C SER A 56 2.74 19.50 6.28
N ASP A 57 3.74 20.36 6.09
CA ASP A 57 5.06 20.19 6.69
C ASP A 57 4.99 20.41 8.21
N ARG A 58 6.08 20.08 8.90
CA ARG A 58 6.18 20.27 10.36
C ARG A 58 5.98 21.73 10.74
N GLY A 59 5.20 21.96 11.79
CA GLY A 59 4.89 23.29 12.28
C GLY A 59 3.58 23.31 13.07
N PRO A 60 3.07 24.51 13.41
CA PRO A 60 1.83 24.67 14.18
C PRO A 60 0.63 23.92 13.60
N ASP A 61 0.59 23.77 12.28
CA ASP A 61 -0.50 23.12 11.54
C ASP A 61 -0.27 21.61 11.29
N ASP A 62 0.72 20.98 11.94
CA ASP A 62 1.04 19.56 11.72
C ASP A 62 -0.04 18.59 12.23
N ALA A 63 -0.93 19.06 13.10
CA ALA A 63 -1.97 18.24 13.71
C ALA A 63 -2.90 17.59 12.68
N ILE A 64 -3.05 18.21 11.51
CA ILE A 64 -3.83 17.68 10.39
C ILE A 64 -3.27 16.36 9.83
N ASN A 65 -1.98 16.08 10.05
CA ASN A 65 -1.36 14.82 9.64
C ASN A 65 -1.85 13.64 10.51
N ARG A 66 -2.30 13.88 11.75
CA ARG A 66 -2.78 12.86 12.70
C ARG A 66 -4.29 12.60 12.61
N ARG A 67 -4.79 12.09 11.48
CA ARG A 67 -6.24 11.95 11.21
C ARG A 67 -6.72 10.50 11.00
N ILE A 68 -8.02 10.28 11.20
CA ILE A 68 -8.73 9.06 10.79
C ILE A 68 -9.66 9.41 9.63
N SER A 69 -9.50 8.73 8.51
CA SER A 69 -10.34 8.88 7.32
C SER A 69 -11.33 7.72 7.23
N LEU A 70 -12.63 8.01 7.20
CA LEU A 70 -13.70 7.04 6.94
C LEU A 70 -14.26 7.30 5.54
N LEU A 71 -14.12 6.32 4.65
CA LEU A 71 -14.62 6.41 3.28
C LEU A 71 -15.86 5.52 3.14
N VAL A 72 -17.00 6.11 2.81
CA VAL A 72 -18.21 5.37 2.44
C VAL A 72 -18.12 5.05 0.96
N LEU A 73 -18.03 3.76 0.64
CA LEU A 73 -17.82 3.29 -0.72
C LEU A 73 -19.12 3.34 -1.52
N ASN A 74 -19.01 3.77 -2.78
CA ASN A 74 -20.03 3.46 -3.77
C ASN A 74 -19.80 2.03 -4.31
N LYS A 75 -20.77 1.48 -5.04
CA LYS A 75 -20.69 0.11 -5.59
C LYS A 75 -19.45 -0.10 -6.46
N GLN A 76 -19.07 0.87 -7.28
CA GLN A 76 -17.91 0.74 -8.18
C GLN A 76 -16.60 0.58 -7.40
N ALA A 77 -16.38 1.43 -6.39
CA ALA A 77 -15.18 1.39 -5.56
C ALA A 77 -15.12 0.13 -4.70
N GLU A 78 -16.25 -0.33 -4.17
CA GLU A 78 -16.34 -1.60 -3.45
C GLU A 78 -15.94 -2.79 -4.33
N GLN A 79 -16.52 -2.91 -5.53
CA GLN A 79 -16.21 -4.00 -6.45
C GLN A 79 -14.75 -3.98 -6.91
N ALA A 80 -14.18 -2.79 -7.15
CA ALA A 80 -12.77 -2.66 -7.50
C ALA A 80 -11.85 -3.23 -6.40
N ILE A 81 -12.14 -2.92 -5.13
CA ILE A 81 -11.38 -3.45 -3.98
C ILE A 81 -11.55 -4.97 -3.87
N LEU A 82 -12.78 -5.48 -4.03
CA LEU A 82 -13.04 -6.92 -3.96
C LEU A 82 -12.30 -7.69 -5.06
N HIS A 83 -12.28 -7.14 -6.27
CA HIS A 83 -11.59 -7.73 -7.42
C HIS A 83 -10.08 -7.75 -7.23
N GLU A 84 -9.50 -6.64 -6.76
CA GLU A 84 -8.06 -6.53 -6.44
C GLU A 84 -7.60 -7.56 -5.40
N ASN A 85 -8.45 -7.88 -4.41
CA ASN A 85 -8.10 -8.82 -3.34
C ASN A 85 -8.44 -10.29 -3.67
N ALA A 86 -9.02 -10.57 -4.84
CA ALA A 86 -9.38 -11.94 -5.21
C ALA A 86 -8.14 -12.73 -5.65
N GLU A 87 -7.87 -13.85 -4.97
CA GLU A 87 -6.70 -14.73 -5.20
C GLU A 87 -6.57 -15.22 -6.64
N SER A 88 -7.69 -15.33 -7.37
CA SER A 88 -7.75 -15.78 -8.76
C SER A 88 -6.91 -14.93 -9.74
N GLN A 89 -6.39 -13.78 -9.30
CA GLN A 89 -5.60 -12.85 -10.11
C GLN A 89 -4.16 -12.66 -9.60
N ASN A 90 -3.80 -13.30 -8.48
CA ASN A 90 -2.46 -13.20 -7.93
C ASN A 90 -1.58 -14.31 -8.51
N GLU A 91 -0.58 -13.91 -9.29
CA GLU A 91 0.50 -14.82 -9.68
C GLU A 91 1.36 -15.13 -8.45
N PRO A 92 1.69 -16.42 -8.21
CA PRO A 92 2.55 -16.76 -7.09
C PRO A 92 3.95 -16.16 -7.31
N VAL A 93 4.56 -15.66 -6.23
CA VAL A 93 5.89 -15.01 -6.27
C VAL A 93 6.95 -15.88 -6.94
N SER A 94 6.78 -17.21 -6.92
CA SER A 94 7.62 -18.18 -7.63
C SER A 94 7.71 -17.95 -9.14
N VAL A 95 6.68 -17.38 -9.78
CA VAL A 95 6.68 -17.05 -11.22
C VAL A 95 7.63 -15.88 -11.52
N LEU A 96 7.80 -14.95 -10.58
CA LEU A 96 8.71 -13.81 -10.72
C LEU A 96 10.19 -14.19 -10.47
N GLN A 97 10.44 -15.33 -9.86
CA GLN A 97 11.79 -15.85 -9.58
C GLN A 97 12.38 -16.69 -10.71
N GLN A 98 11.62 -16.95 -11.78
CA GLN A 98 12.14 -17.64 -12.94
C GLN A 98 12.93 -16.65 -13.82
N PRO A 99 14.25 -16.83 -14.00
CA PRO A 99 15.00 -15.96 -14.90
C PRO A 99 14.43 -16.15 -16.31
N ALA A 100 14.02 -15.05 -16.95
CA ALA A 100 13.63 -15.07 -18.35
C ALA A 100 14.79 -15.66 -19.16
N ALA A 101 14.56 -16.80 -19.82
CA ALA A 101 15.51 -17.34 -20.78
C ALA A 101 15.73 -16.27 -21.86
N ALA A 102 16.94 -15.72 -21.92
CA ALA A 102 17.29 -14.71 -22.90
C ALA A 102 17.11 -15.29 -24.32
N PRO A 103 16.44 -14.58 -25.25
CA PRO A 103 16.38 -15.02 -26.63
C PRO A 103 17.80 -15.08 -27.22
N PRO A 104 18.11 -16.08 -28.08
CA PRO A 104 19.45 -16.22 -28.64
C PRO A 104 19.79 -15.00 -29.50
N ALA A 105 20.88 -14.31 -29.16
CA ALA A 105 21.39 -13.18 -29.92
C ALA A 105 21.86 -13.66 -31.31
N SER A 106 21.17 -13.21 -32.36
CA SER A 106 21.65 -13.33 -33.74
C SER A 106 22.85 -12.40 -33.94
N VAL A 107 24.05 -12.98 -34.09
CA VAL A 107 25.26 -12.24 -34.46
C VAL A 107 25.14 -11.73 -35.91
N PRO A 108 25.38 -10.44 -36.18
CA PRO A 108 25.45 -9.92 -37.54
C PRO A 108 26.82 -10.22 -38.16
N THR A 109 26.83 -10.97 -39.26
CA THR A 109 28.01 -11.20 -40.10
C THR A 109 28.52 -9.88 -40.69
N SER A 110 29.74 -9.47 -40.37
CA SER A 110 30.41 -8.33 -41.01
C SER A 110 30.79 -8.65 -42.47
N PRO A 111 30.76 -7.69 -43.41
CA PRO A 111 31.05 -7.94 -44.81
C PRO A 111 32.55 -8.10 -45.05
N LYS A 112 32.88 -9.00 -45.98
CA LYS A 112 34.24 -9.39 -46.38
C LYS A 112 34.88 -8.25 -47.20
N ALA A 113 36.05 -7.75 -46.77
CA ALA A 113 36.83 -6.78 -47.54
C ALA A 113 37.52 -7.47 -48.73
N GLU A 114 37.43 -6.86 -49.91
CA GLU A 114 37.99 -7.34 -51.17
C GLU A 114 39.38 -6.71 -51.41
N PRO A 115 40.40 -7.47 -51.85
CA PRO A 115 41.75 -6.93 -52.03
C PRO A 115 41.93 -6.30 -53.43
N ARG A 116 42.83 -5.31 -53.50
CA ARG A 116 43.31 -4.66 -54.72
C ARG A 116 44.46 -5.45 -55.35
#